data_AF-A0A2M8HKG7-F1
#
_entry.id   AF-A0A2M8HKG7-F1
#
_cell.length_a   1.000
_cell.length_b   1.000
_cell.length_c   1.000
_cell.angle_alpha   90.00
_cell.angle_beta   90.00
_cell.angle_gamma   90.00
#
_symmetry.space_group_name_H-M   'P 1'
#
loop_
_entity.id
_entity.type
_entity.pdbx_description
1 polymer ?
#
loop_
_entity_poly.entity_id
_entity_poly.type
_entity_poly.pdbx_seq_one_letter_code
_entity_poly.pdbx_strand_id
1 'polypeptide(L)' 'MYKHFGEDKDSIIYKRLILSHNKHRCHGDFLVDDRPKHGAKDFSGEWIEFKPDSMNEWQRVKEYLMSKI' A
#
# COMPACT_ATOMS: atom_id res chain seq x y z
N MET A 1 3.70 19.48 11.06
CA MET A 1 2.36 19.09 10.59
C MET A 1 2.36 19.11 9.07
N TYR A 2 2.10 17.96 8.46
CA TYR A 2 1.66 17.64 7.08
C TYR A 2 1.59 18.73 5.98
N LYS A 3 2.67 19.50 5.74
CA LYS A 3 2.70 20.59 4.74
C LYS A 3 2.31 20.16 3.30
N HIS A 4 2.52 18.89 2.94
CA HIS A 4 2.24 18.39 1.59
C HIS A 4 1.11 17.37 1.54
N PHE A 5 0.80 16.70 2.66
CA PHE A 5 -0.10 15.55 2.67
C PHE A 5 -0.83 15.44 4.01
N GLY A 6 -1.99 16.11 4.13
CA GLY A 6 -2.83 16.05 5.35
C GLY A 6 -3.08 17.39 6.05
N GLU A 7 -2.84 18.53 5.38
CA GLU A 7 -3.30 19.84 5.86
C GLU A 7 -4.81 20.03 5.64
N ASP A 8 -5.28 19.67 4.44
CA ASP A 8 -6.69 19.69 4.07
C ASP A 8 -7.43 18.47 4.66
N LYS A 9 -8.44 18.75 5.50
CA LYS A 9 -9.26 17.73 6.17
C LYS A 9 -10.21 17.00 5.22
N ASP A 10 -10.56 17.63 4.10
CA ASP A 10 -11.44 17.05 3.08
C ASP A 10 -10.65 16.22 2.05
N SER A 11 -9.32 16.21 2.15
CA SER A 11 -8.46 15.40 1.30
C SER A 11 -8.61 13.91 1.60
N ILE A 12 -8.65 13.10 0.53
CA ILE A 12 -8.74 11.64 0.60
C ILE A 12 -7.63 10.97 1.43
N ILE A 13 -6.49 11.64 1.62
CA ILE A 13 -5.35 11.12 2.38
C ILE A 13 -5.33 11.52 3.86
N TYR A 14 -6.14 12.50 4.30
CA TYR A 14 -6.04 13.10 5.65
C TYR A 14 -6.10 12.06 6.79
N LYS A 15 -6.95 11.05 6.66
CA LYS A 15 -7.09 9.95 7.63
C LYS A 15 -6.52 8.61 7.15
N ARG A 16 -5.90 8.58 5.98
CA ARG A 16 -5.42 7.34 5.33
C ARG A 16 -3.91 7.27 5.19
N LEU A 17 -3.21 8.41 5.28
CA LEU A 17 -1.76 8.45 5.19
C LEU A 17 -1.11 7.97 6.49
N ILE A 18 -0.33 6.89 6.38
CA ILE A 18 0.55 6.40 7.45
C ILE A 18 2.00 6.58 6.97
N LEU A 19 2.80 7.32 7.73
CA LEU A 19 4.22 7.52 7.45
C LEU A 19 5.05 6.62 8.36
N SER A 20 5.69 5.60 7.78
CA SER A 20 6.53 4.65 8.51
C SER A 20 7.65 4.14 7.61
N HIS A 21 8.83 3.91 8.21
CA HIS A 21 9.91 3.19 7.55
C HIS A 21 9.75 1.66 7.64
N ASN A 22 8.86 1.16 8.50
CA ASN A 22 8.69 -0.26 8.79
C ASN A 22 7.27 -0.70 8.44
N LYS A 23 7.12 -1.38 7.30
CA LYS A 23 5.83 -1.77 6.72
C LYS A 23 5.13 -2.87 7.50
N HIS A 24 5.89 -3.79 8.13
CA HIS A 24 5.34 -4.85 8.98
C HIS A 24 4.58 -4.33 10.22
N ARG A 25 4.75 -3.06 10.60
CA ARG A 25 4.02 -2.45 11.72
C ARG A 25 2.64 -1.92 11.33
N CYS A 26 2.41 -1.75 10.02
CA CYS A 26 1.08 -1.45 9.50
C CYS A 26 0.25 -2.73 9.55
N HIS A 27 -1.01 -2.62 9.96
CA HIS A 27 -1.95 -3.74 9.98
C HIS A 27 -2.95 -3.58 8.85
N GLY A 28 -3.16 -4.64 8.09
CA GLY A 28 -4.12 -4.69 6.99
C GLY A 28 -4.06 -6.05 6.30
N ASP A 29 -5.09 -6.36 5.52
CA ASP A 29 -5.20 -7.66 4.85
C ASP A 29 -4.23 -7.79 3.66
N PHE A 30 -3.90 -6.67 3.01
CA PHE A 30 -3.04 -6.64 1.82
C PHE A 30 -2.01 -5.52 1.88
N LEU A 31 -0.82 -5.78 1.35
CA LEU A 31 0.23 -4.81 1.07
C LEU A 31 0.64 -4.93 -0.40
N VAL A 32 0.38 -3.91 -1.21
CA VAL A 32 0.87 -3.83 -2.60
C VAL A 32 2.18 -3.03 -2.60
N ASP A 33 3.30 -3.68 -2.89
CA ASP A 33 4.63 -3.06 -2.82
C ASP A 33 5.59 -3.69 -3.83
N ASP A 34 6.53 -2.93 -4.39
CA ASP A 34 7.41 -3.40 -5.45
C ASP A 34 8.59 -4.25 -4.94
N ARG A 35 8.91 -4.16 -3.63
CA ARG A 35 10.11 -4.81 -3.08
C ARG A 35 9.84 -5.49 -1.74
N PRO A 36 10.48 -6.65 -1.46
CA PRO A 36 10.39 -7.34 -0.17
C PRO A 36 11.19 -6.65 0.96
N LYS A 37 11.51 -5.36 0.84
CA LYS A 37 12.37 -4.61 1.77
C LYS A 37 11.54 -3.85 2.82
N HIS A 38 12.21 -3.35 3.86
CA HIS A 38 11.60 -2.47 4.88
C HIS A 38 10.38 -3.07 5.58
N GLY A 39 10.39 -4.38 5.80
CA GLY A 39 9.31 -5.12 6.44
C GLY A 39 8.13 -5.48 5.53
N ALA A 40 8.23 -5.31 4.21
CA ALA A 40 7.19 -5.79 3.30
C ALA A 40 7.08 -7.33 3.30
N LYS A 41 8.22 -8.02 3.29
CA LYS A 41 8.28 -9.50 3.39
C LYS A 41 7.72 -10.06 4.71
N ASP A 42 7.73 -9.23 5.77
CA ASP A 42 7.30 -9.60 7.12
C ASP A 42 5.92 -8.99 7.43
N PHE A 43 5.21 -8.49 6.40
CA PHE A 43 3.87 -7.96 6.57
C PHE A 43 2.92 -9.07 7.03
N SER A 44 2.03 -8.75 7.97
CA SER A 44 1.15 -9.74 8.61
C SER A 44 0.01 -10.20 7.70
N GLY A 45 -0.43 -9.34 6.78
CA GLY A 45 -1.35 -9.69 5.70
C GLY A 45 -0.61 -10.22 4.47
N GLU A 46 -1.33 -10.33 3.36
CA GLU A 46 -0.76 -10.80 2.11
C GLU A 46 0.05 -9.69 1.42
N TRP A 47 1.31 -9.97 1.13
CA TRP A 47 2.13 -9.10 0.28
C TRP A 47 1.95 -9.44 -1.19
N ILE A 48 1.53 -8.45 -1.97
CA ILE A 48 1.37 -8.51 -3.42
C ILE A 48 2.53 -7.74 -4.05
N GLU A 49 3.44 -8.46 -4.72
CA GLU A 49 4.54 -7.84 -5.47
C GLU A 49 3.97 -7.00 -6.63
N PHE A 50 4.33 -5.72 -6.68
CA PHE A 50 3.97 -4.80 -7.75
C PHE A 50 5.11 -4.65 -8.76
N LYS A 51 4.85 -4.92 -10.04
CA LYS A 51 5.82 -4.78 -11.14
C LYS A 51 5.63 -3.45 -11.87
N PRO A 52 6.43 -2.40 -11.57
CA PRO A 52 6.24 -1.06 -12.14
C PRO A 52 6.47 -1.00 -13.66
N ASP A 53 7.29 -1.91 -14.20
CA ASP A 53 7.60 -1.94 -15.64
C ASP A 53 6.51 -2.61 -16.48
N SER A 54 5.44 -3.12 -15.87
CA SER A 54 4.32 -3.78 -16.56
C SER A 54 3.17 -2.81 -16.80
N MET A 55 2.81 -2.61 -18.08
CA MET A 55 1.76 -1.69 -18.53
C MET A 55 0.36 -1.98 -17.93
N ASN A 56 0.13 -3.18 -17.40
CA ASN A 56 -1.18 -3.62 -16.88
C ASN A 56 -1.14 -4.05 -15.40
N GLU A 57 -0.09 -3.69 -14.67
CA GLU A 57 0.09 -4.21 -13.30
C GLU A 57 -1.03 -3.78 -12.35
N TRP A 58 -1.51 -2.54 -12.48
CA TRP A 58 -2.64 -2.07 -11.69
C TRP A 58 -3.93 -2.84 -11.97
N GLN A 59 -4.16 -3.21 -13.23
CA GLN A 59 -5.33 -4.01 -13.60
C GLN A 59 -5.25 -5.41 -12.99
N ARG A 60 -4.06 -6.05 -13.05
CA ARG A 60 -3.80 -7.35 -12.42
C ARG A 60 -4.05 -7.30 -10.91
N VAL A 61 -3.50 -6.30 -10.21
CA VAL A 61 -3.69 -6.12 -8.77
C VAL A 61 -5.16 -5.92 -8.43
N LYS A 62 -5.87 -5.09 -9.20
CA LYS A 62 -7.30 -4.85 -9.02
C LYS A 62 -8.10 -6.14 -9.18
N GLU A 63 -7.91 -6.87 -10.26
CA GLU A 63 -8.61 -8.14 -10.50
C GLU A 63 -8.33 -9.17 -9.42
N TYR A 64 -7.08 -9.23 -8.96
CA TYR A 64 -6.68 -10.08 -7.86
C TYR A 64 -7.44 -9.74 -6.57
N LEU A 65 -7.43 -8.46 -6.16
CA LEU A 65 -8.11 -8.01 -4.95
C LEU A 65 -9.63 -8.22 -5.03
N MET A 66 -10.24 -7.98 -6.19
CA MET A 66 -11.67 -8.21 -6.41
C MET A 66 -12.05 -9.70 -6.36
N SER A 67 -11.11 -10.61 -6.59
CA SER A 67 -11.34 -12.06 -6.44
C SER A 67 -11.28 -12.56 -4.99
N LYS A 68 -10.80 -11.73 -4.06
CA LYS A 68 -10.63 -12.06 -2.62
C LYS A 68 -11.74 -11.52 -1.72
N ILE A 69 -12.62 -10.69 -2.28
CA ILE A 69 -13.79 -10.08 -1.61
C ILE A 69 -15.03 -10.85 -2.03
#